data_AF-A0A522REX1-F1
#
_entry.id   AF-A0A522REX1-F1
#
_cell.length_a   1.000
_cell.length_b   1.000
_cell.length_c   1.000
_cell.angle_alpha   90.00
_cell.angle_beta   90.00
_cell.angle_gamma   90.00
#
_symmetry.space_group_name_H-M   'P 1'
#
loop_
_entity.id
_entity.type
_entity.pdbx_description
1 polymer ?
#
loop_
_entity_poly.entity_id
_entity_poly.type
_entity_poly.pdbx_seq_one_letter_code
_entity_poly.pdbx_strand_id
1 'polypeptide(L)' 'MHSCKKVAELLSQRLDEPLGLIDSLRLRIHLSLCDNCSNVDKQMSSVNALAADLFSGEGAIQEDAQATQHSEATPTSPA' A
#
# COMPACT_ATOMS: atom_id res chain seq x y z
N MET A 1 -25.27 10.84 -3.86
CA MET A 1 -24.39 9.68 -3.59
C MET A 1 -23.15 9.82 -4.44
N HIS A 2 -21.97 9.51 -3.89
CA HIS A 2 -20.77 9.35 -4.71
C HIS A 2 -20.89 8.10 -5.59
N SER A 3 -20.36 8.15 -6.81
CA SER A 3 -20.13 6.95 -7.59
C SER A 3 -19.03 6.12 -6.92
N CYS A 4 -19.01 4.81 -7.17
CA CYS A 4 -17.95 3.92 -6.65
C CYS A 4 -16.54 4.42 -7.01
N LYS A 5 -16.39 5.06 -8.19
CA LYS A 5 -15.15 5.71 -8.60
C LYS A 5 -14.74 6.83 -7.63
N LYS A 6 -15.67 7.73 -7.30
CA LYS A 6 -15.38 8.85 -6.39
C LYS A 6 -15.08 8.36 -4.97
N VAL A 7 -15.70 7.25 -4.57
CA VAL A 7 -15.41 6.57 -3.31
C VAL A 7 -13.99 6.01 -3.30
N ALA A 8 -13.56 5.34 -4.38
CA ALA A 8 -12.20 4.84 -4.51
C ALA A 8 -11.16 5.97 -4.45
N GLU A 9 -11.42 7.12 -5.10
CA GLU A 9 -10.56 8.31 -4.99
C GLU A 9 -10.44 8.80 -3.55
N LEU A 10 -11.57 8.93 -2.84
CA LEU A 10 -11.59 9.35 -1.44
C LEU A 10 -10.96 8.32 -0.49
N LEU A 11 -11.04 7.02 -0.82
CA LEU A 11 -10.36 5.94 -0.10
C LEU A 11 -8.84 5.98 -0.29
N SER A 12 -8.34 6.34 -1.46
CA SER A 12 -6.91 6.60 -1.65
C SER A 12 -6.49 7.84 -0.89
N GLN A 13 -7.25 8.93 -1.02
CA GLN A 13 -6.91 10.21 -0.40
C GLN A 13 -6.79 10.11 1.12
N ARG A 14 -7.63 9.31 1.80
CA ARG A 14 -7.56 9.15 3.27
C ARG A 14 -6.30 8.47 3.78
N LEU A 15 -5.60 7.72 2.92
CA LEU A 15 -4.32 7.09 3.28
C LEU A 15 -3.20 8.14 3.28
N ASP A 16 -3.28 9.14 2.40
CA ASP A 16 -2.26 10.18 2.26
C ASP A 16 -2.55 11.41 3.14
N GLU A 17 -3.81 11.85 3.23
CA GLU A 17 -4.24 13.06 3.93
C GLU A 17 -5.61 12.86 4.63
N PRO A 18 -5.86 13.46 5.81
CA PRO A 18 -7.19 13.46 6.40
C PRO A 18 -8.25 14.08 5.48
N LEU A 19 -9.35 13.36 5.27
CA LEU A 19 -10.50 13.88 4.52
C LEU A 19 -11.23 14.98 5.29
N GLY A 20 -11.80 15.91 4.53
CA GLY A 20 -12.81 16.83 5.05
C GLY A 20 -13.97 16.10 5.74
N LEU A 21 -14.53 16.71 6.79
CA LEU A 21 -15.56 16.12 7.64
C LEU A 21 -16.79 15.64 6.84
N ILE A 22 -17.20 16.43 5.84
CA ILE A 22 -18.35 16.13 4.99
C ILE A 22 -18.07 14.92 4.09
N ASP A 23 -16.87 14.84 3.51
CA ASP A 23 -16.50 13.75 2.61
C ASP A 23 -16.30 12.44 3.39
N SER A 24 -15.75 12.52 4.60
CA SER A 24 -15.71 11.39 5.53
C SER A 24 -17.10 10.84 5.85
N LEU A 25 -18.07 11.71 6.14
CA LEU A 25 -19.43 11.28 6.44
C LEU A 25 -20.10 10.62 5.22
N ARG A 26 -20.00 11.25 4.05
CA ARG A 26 -20.59 10.71 2.81
C ARG A 26 -19.96 9.39 2.40
N LEU A 27 -18.65 9.25 2.59
CA LEU A 27 -17.93 8.01 2.33
C LEU A 27 -18.40 6.90 3.25
N ARG A 28 -18.57 7.17 4.55
CA ARG A 28 -19.16 6.19 5.50
C ARG A 28 -20.54 5.72 5.06
N ILE A 29 -21.41 6.65 4.64
CA ILE A 29 -22.75 6.29 4.14
C ILE A 29 -22.63 5.36 2.92
N HIS A 30 -21.77 5.68 1.94
CA HIS A 30 -21.63 4.83 0.77
C HIS A 30 -21.08 3.43 1.11
N LEU A 31 -20.10 3.33 2.01
CA LEU A 31 -19.54 2.04 2.45
C LEU A 31 -20.57 1.18 3.18
N SER A 32 -21.55 1.77 3.86
CA SER A 32 -22.66 1.03 4.47
C SER A 32 -23.70 0.51 3.46
N LEU A 33 -23.73 1.05 2.24
CA LEU A 33 -24.69 0.67 1.20
C LEU A 33 -24.09 -0.18 0.08
N CYS A 34 -22.77 -0.16 -0.09
CA CYS A 34 -22.09 -0.87 -1.16
C CYS A 34 -21.00 -1.79 -0.60
N ASP A 35 -21.27 -3.10 -0.62
CA ASP A 35 -20.36 -4.13 -0.12
C ASP A 35 -19.02 -4.16 -0.86
N ASN A 36 -19.04 -3.92 -2.18
CA ASN A 36 -17.81 -3.87 -2.97
C ASN A 36 -16.86 -2.77 -2.47
N CYS A 37 -17.39 -1.57 -2.25
CA CYS A 37 -16.57 -0.47 -1.73
C CYS A 37 -16.12 -0.74 -0.28
N SER A 38 -16.99 -1.34 0.55
CA SER A 38 -16.64 -1.77 1.91
C SER A 38 -15.50 -2.79 1.92
N ASN A 39 -15.50 -3.72 0.97
CA ASN A 39 -14.44 -4.72 0.83
C ASN A 39 -13.10 -4.10 0.40
N VAL A 40 -13.12 -3.10 -0.48
CA VAL A 40 -11.91 -2.37 -0.89
C VAL A 40 -11.34 -1.55 0.28
N ASP A 41 -12.19 -0.85 1.05
CA ASP A 41 -11.77 -0.10 2.25
C ASP A 41 -11.06 -1.00 3.27
N LYS A 42 -11.61 -2.20 3.51
CA LYS A 42 -10.97 -3.21 4.38
C LYS A 42 -9.62 -3.66 3.86
N GLN A 43 -9.50 -3.97 2.56
CA GLN A 43 -8.23 -4.40 1.96
C GLN A 43 -7.15 -3.32 2.08
N MET A 44 -7.49 -2.07 1.73
CA MET A 44 -6.56 -0.93 1.83
C MET A 44 -6.11 -0.72 3.28
N SER A 45 -7.04 -0.80 4.22
CA SER A 45 -6.73 -0.66 5.65
C SER A 45 -5.82 -1.78 6.16
N SER A 46 -6.05 -3.04 5.74
CA SER A 46 -5.20 -4.17 6.09
C SER A 46 -3.78 -4.02 5.55
N VAL A 47 -3.64 -3.64 4.28
CA VAL A 47 -2.32 -3.42 3.66
C VAL A 47 -1.58 -2.29 4.37
N ASN A 48 -2.26 -1.17 4.66
CA ASN A 48 -1.67 -0.05 5.38
C ASN A 48 -1.26 -0.42 6.81
N ALA A 49 -2.07 -1.20 7.52
CA ALA A 49 -1.75 -1.66 8.87
C ALA A 49 -0.54 -2.61 8.88
N LEU A 50 -0.48 -3.55 7.93
CA LEU A 50 0.67 -4.45 7.77
C LEU A 50 1.94 -3.68 7.41
N ALA A 51 1.85 -2.71 6.49
CA ALA A 51 2.97 -1.85 6.15
C ALA A 51 3.45 -1.07 7.37
N ALA A 52 2.54 -0.44 8.11
CA ALA A 52 2.87 0.28 9.33
C ALA A 52 3.54 -0.62 10.38
N ASP A 53 3.08 -1.86 10.55
CA ASP A 53 3.67 -2.84 11.47
C ASP A 53 5.13 -3.18 11.07
N LEU A 54 5.34 -3.50 9.79
CA LEU A 54 6.68 -3.77 9.23
C LEU A 54 7.65 -2.58 9.41
N PHE A 55 7.15 -1.35 9.28
CA PHE A 55 7.97 -0.16 9.44
C PHE A 55 8.11 0.33 10.90
N SER A 56 7.23 -0.10 11.81
CA SER A 56 7.22 0.34 13.22
C SER A 56 8.00 -0.56 14.17
N GLY A 57 8.28 -1.81 13.78
CA GLY A 57 9.08 -2.73 14.59
C GLY A 57 10.00 -3.57 13.71
N GLU A 58 11.31 -3.26 13.75
CA GLU A 58 12.45 -4.14 13.44
C GLU A 58 12.07 -5.51 12.83
N GLY A 59 11.66 -5.49 11.57
CA GLY A 59 11.62 -6.68 10.75
C GLY A 59 13.02 -6.91 10.22
N ALA A 60 13.85 -7.58 11.03
CA ALA A 60 15.11 -8.14 10.60
C ALA A 60 14.90 -8.97 9.34
N ILE A 61 15.15 -8.35 8.18
CA ILE A 61 15.62 -9.08 7.02
C ILE A 61 16.98 -9.63 7.43
N GLN A 62 16.99 -10.87 7.93
CA GLN A 62 18.20 -11.68 7.93
C GLN A 62 18.56 -11.83 6.45
N GLU A 63 19.41 -10.93 5.94
CA GLU A 63 20.21 -11.21 4.77
C GLU A 63 21.10 -12.40 5.16
N ASP A 64 20.61 -13.62 4.96
CA ASP A 64 21.48 -14.75 4.69
C ASP A 64 22.14 -14.52 3.32
N ALA A 65 23.05 -13.55 3.28
CA ALA A 65 23.98 -13.35 2.19
C ALA A 65 25.01 -14.48 2.21
N GLN A 66 24.56 -15.70 1.90
CA GLN A 66 25.43 -16.79 1.51
C GLN A 66 25.99 -16.47 0.14
N ALA A 67 27.20 -15.92 0.16
CA ALA A 67 28.28 -16.07 -0.81
C ALA A 67 27.86 -16.53 -2.21
N THR A 68 27.83 -15.58 -3.15
CA THR A 68 28.40 -15.82 -4.47
C THR A 68 29.20 -14.60 -4.88
N GLN A 69 30.50 -14.68 -4.58
CA GLN A 69 31.52 -13.83 -5.17
C GLN A 69 31.52 -14.13 -6.68
N HIS A 70 30.87 -13.30 -7.49
CA HIS A 70 31.20 -13.22 -8.91
C HIS A 70 32.23 -12.12 -9.07
N SER A 71 33.49 -12.53 -8.96
CA SER A 71 34.64 -11.80 -9.46
C SER A 71 34.48 -11.67 -10.97
N GLU A 72 33.96 -10.53 -11.43
CA GLU A 72 33.90 -10.20 -12.85
C GLU A 72 35.32 -9.90 -13.33
N ALA A 73 36.02 -10.95 -13.79
CA ALA A 73 37.22 -10.81 -14.59
C ALA A 73 36.78 -10.29 -15.97
N THR A 74 37.07 -9.02 -16.24
CA THR A 74 36.94 -8.41 -17.56
C THR A 74 37.80 -9.16 -18.59
N PRO A 75 37.24 -9.76 -19.65
CA PRO A 75 38.03 -10.11 -20.82
C PRO A 75 38.11 -8.90 -21.75
N THR A 76 39.28 -8.25 -21.78
CA THR A 76 39.68 -7.37 -22.89
C THR A 76 39.72 -8.22 -24.16
N SER A 77 38.77 -7.99 -25.07
CA SER A 77 38.74 -8.63 -26.39
C SER A 77 39.65 -7.86 -27.38
N PRO A 78 40.45 -8.55 -28.20
CA PRO A 78 41.35 -7.95 -29.17
C PRO A 78 40.65 -7.66 -30.52
N ALA A 79 41.06 -6.58 -31.18
CA ALA A 79 40.99 -6.38 -32.63
C ALA A 79 42.08 -5.39 -33.06
#